data_AF-W5QDL4-F1
#
_entry.id   AF-W5QDL4-F1
#
_cell.length_a   1.000
_cell.length_b   1.000
_cell.length_c   1.000
_cell.angle_alpha   90.00
_cell.angle_beta   90.00
_cell.angle_gamma   90.00
#
_symmetry.space_group_name_H-M   'P 1'
#
loop_
_entity.id
_entity.type
_entity.pdbx_description
1 polymer ?
#
loop_
_entity_poly.entity_id
_entity_poly.type
_entity_poly.pdbx_seq_one_letter_code
_entity_poly.pdbx_strand_id
1 'polypeptide(L)'
;MPGTKWFQLVIETPEPGKWELSGYEAALPITAKSNLTRDLDKADAEQTVRLLGQCDAELFQEEGQVMPTYQLYNESSLTTMEQVAEKVQKVLRVPEDKSLGWGWGLVVLSGGGTSGRMAFLMSVCFNQLMKGVGQKPTSMLEATGGDCSVVASREGTEDSALEGLRKVAAGKKRAIVIGTSVGLWAPFGAGQMDYCLDNPDVLPVLVGFNPLSMARNKPISGLWCNSLEVFNHTVNTVSSLCLGLLCRRSVEREGCSGEKVLGKKSAANILLEALLPAAHKTVDHCSIRTICLLEILQIFEWASQATYGQSPKIATLMKQASTRYPGEKGQVYLVGWQTLGIIGIMDGVECMHTFGANGTPVQSFLLEGFSPLFLPQGPHFSFSQEDVLTSILPSLTETDTVLFIFTLDDGLTEVQTLVEQGKEKTSNIQALAHSTVGQSLPIPLKKPFPSISSITRPLLFFKYEGNFIQKFQYELSTKRVLNTMIIGAHVLLGQILQNHMLDLLIHNSKLL
;
A
#
# COMPACT_ATOMS: atom_id res chain seq x y z
N MET A 1 31.45 6.59 17.52
CA MET A 1 31.94 5.71 16.44
C MET A 1 30.81 5.64 15.42
N PRO A 2 31.05 5.91 14.13
CA PRO A 2 30.00 5.73 13.12
C PRO A 2 29.64 4.24 13.09
N GLY A 3 28.36 3.90 13.25
CA GLY A 3 27.91 2.52 13.24
C GLY A 3 28.26 1.86 11.91
N THR A 4 28.98 0.76 11.94
CA THR A 4 29.20 -0.08 10.76
C THR A 4 27.87 -0.68 10.35
N LYS A 5 27.37 -0.30 9.16
CA LYS A 5 26.20 -0.93 8.53
C LYS A 5 26.48 -2.41 8.27
N TRP A 6 25.50 -3.27 8.57
CA TRP A 6 25.57 -4.73 8.46
C TRP A 6 25.29 -5.22 7.04
N PHE A 7 24.44 -4.52 6.29
CA PHE A 7 24.16 -4.79 4.89
C PHE A 7 24.57 -3.61 4.01
N GLN A 8 24.69 -3.89 2.71
CA GLN A 8 24.94 -2.84 1.72
C GLN A 8 23.61 -2.16 1.37
N LEU A 9 23.30 -1.07 2.07
CA LEU A 9 22.18 -0.19 1.77
C LEU A 9 22.48 0.67 0.53
N VAL A 10 21.42 0.95 -0.23
CA VAL A 10 21.41 1.78 -1.44
C VAL A 10 21.18 3.26 -1.10
N ILE A 11 20.31 3.52 -0.11
CA ILE A 11 20.01 4.87 0.37
C ILE A 11 20.68 5.14 1.71
N GLU A 12 21.04 6.40 1.91
CA GLU A 12 21.41 6.88 3.23
C GLU A 12 20.13 7.09 4.05
N THR A 13 19.97 6.31 5.11
CA THR A 13 18.83 6.40 6.00
C THR A 13 19.07 7.44 7.09
N PRO A 14 18.03 8.12 7.62
CA PRO A 14 18.19 9.06 8.74
C PRO A 14 18.87 8.42 9.96
N GLU A 15 19.48 9.25 10.80
CA GLU A 15 20.01 8.83 12.10
C GLU A 15 18.90 8.25 13.02
N PRO A 16 19.25 7.37 13.98
CA PRO A 16 18.28 6.82 14.93
C PRO A 16 17.51 7.91 15.68
N GLY A 17 16.18 7.80 15.72
CA GLY A 17 15.32 8.85 16.27
C GLY A 17 15.01 8.69 17.77
N LYS A 18 14.69 9.81 18.45
CA LYS A 18 14.37 9.85 19.90
C LYS A 18 13.17 8.99 20.33
N TRP A 19 12.34 8.58 19.37
CA TRP A 19 11.16 7.74 19.56
C TRP A 19 11.49 6.28 19.89
N GLU A 20 12.73 5.85 19.65
CA GLU A 20 13.23 4.51 20.02
C GLU A 20 13.34 4.33 21.55
N LEU A 21 13.32 5.43 22.31
CA LEU A 21 13.39 5.39 23.76
C LEU A 21 12.03 4.96 24.34
N SER A 22 12.05 4.00 25.25
CA SER A 22 10.85 3.47 25.93
C SER A 22 10.03 4.56 26.63
N GLY A 23 10.66 5.67 27.06
CA GLY A 23 9.98 6.81 27.67
C GLY A 23 9.31 7.78 26.70
N TYR A 24 9.58 7.72 25.39
CA TYR A 24 8.96 8.61 24.41
C TYR A 24 7.53 8.16 24.11
N GLU A 25 6.54 8.95 24.54
CA GLU A 25 5.10 8.67 24.35
C GLU A 25 4.73 7.21 24.71
N ALA A 26 5.20 6.76 25.89
CA ALA A 26 5.11 5.36 26.31
C ALA A 26 3.67 4.80 26.34
N ALA A 27 2.67 5.66 26.49
CA ALA A 27 1.25 5.29 26.51
C ALA A 27 0.69 4.96 25.11
N LEU A 28 1.41 5.29 24.04
CA LEU A 28 0.96 5.10 22.66
C LEU A 28 1.72 3.95 21.98
N PRO A 29 1.02 3.08 21.22
CA PRO A 29 1.70 2.11 20.36
C PRO A 29 2.55 2.84 19.32
N ILE A 30 3.60 2.20 18.77
CA ILE A 30 4.50 2.80 17.76
C ILE A 30 3.71 3.38 16.57
N THR A 31 2.62 2.73 16.17
CA THR A 31 1.70 3.22 15.12
C THR A 31 0.90 4.48 15.45
N ALA A 32 0.93 4.98 16.67
CA ALA A 32 0.21 6.17 17.11
C ALA A 32 1.09 7.26 17.75
N LYS A 33 2.42 7.08 17.81
CA LYS A 33 3.35 8.09 18.33
C LYS A 33 3.46 9.31 17.40
N SER A 34 4.27 10.33 17.76
CA SER A 34 4.77 11.49 16.99
C SER A 34 6.26 11.36 16.53
N ASN A 35 6.67 11.89 15.35
CA ASN A 35 8.02 11.72 14.73
C ASN A 35 8.89 13.00 14.63
N LEU A 36 9.83 12.98 13.68
CA LEU A 36 10.72 14.06 13.25
C LEU A 36 10.02 15.29 12.63
N THR A 37 8.74 15.20 12.29
CA THR A 37 8.04 16.19 11.48
C THR A 37 7.04 17.02 12.30
N ARG A 38 7.41 17.38 13.54
CA ARG A 38 6.57 18.15 14.48
C ARG A 38 6.09 19.51 13.96
N ASP A 39 6.86 20.12 13.06
CA ASP A 39 6.53 21.41 12.42
C ASP A 39 6.06 21.20 10.96
N LEU A 40 5.46 20.06 10.63
CA LEU A 40 4.99 19.82 9.25
C LEU A 40 3.90 20.82 8.86
N ASP A 41 3.03 21.22 9.79
CA ASP A 41 2.01 22.25 9.61
C ASP A 41 2.53 23.60 9.10
N LYS A 42 3.83 23.88 9.27
CA LYS A 42 4.50 25.11 8.81
C LYS A 42 5.42 24.88 7.63
N ALA A 43 5.58 23.64 7.18
CA ALA A 43 6.51 23.31 6.12
C ALA A 43 6.00 23.81 4.77
N ASP A 44 6.90 24.38 3.97
CA ASP A 44 6.61 24.59 2.55
C ASP A 44 6.55 23.25 1.78
N ALA A 45 6.18 23.28 0.50
CA ALA A 45 6.03 22.07 -0.29
C ALA A 45 7.34 21.26 -0.42
N GLU A 46 8.49 21.92 -0.57
CA GLU A 46 9.78 21.22 -0.74
C GLU A 46 10.22 20.59 0.58
N GLN A 47 10.04 21.32 1.68
CA GLN A 47 10.26 20.82 3.03
C GLN A 47 9.34 19.64 3.32
N THR A 48 8.07 19.71 2.92
CA THR A 48 7.09 18.63 3.08
C THR A 48 7.53 17.37 2.33
N VAL A 49 7.89 17.49 1.05
CA VAL A 49 8.42 16.34 0.28
C VAL A 49 9.66 15.76 0.95
N ARG A 50 10.58 16.59 1.42
CA ARG A 50 11.80 16.13 2.09
C ARG A 50 11.48 15.38 3.39
N LEU A 51 10.60 15.93 4.22
CA LEU A 51 10.22 15.35 5.50
C LEU A 51 9.50 14.01 5.31
N LEU A 52 8.55 13.94 4.38
CA LEU A 52 7.86 12.69 4.05
C LEU A 52 8.80 11.68 3.37
N GLY A 53 9.72 12.12 2.51
CA GLY A 53 10.74 11.25 1.91
C GLY A 53 11.76 10.71 2.91
N GLN A 54 12.17 11.52 3.89
CA GLN A 54 13.04 11.10 5.01
C GLN A 54 12.35 10.09 5.89
N CYS A 55 11.07 10.34 6.18
CA CYS A 55 10.24 9.33 6.78
C CYS A 55 10.40 8.08 5.89
N ASP A 56 10.12 8.11 4.59
CA ASP A 56 9.95 6.93 3.71
C ASP A 56 11.17 6.03 3.62
N ALA A 57 12.34 6.61 3.92
CA ALA A 57 13.62 5.94 4.04
C ALA A 57 13.81 5.19 5.38
N GLU A 58 13.13 5.57 6.46
CA GLU A 58 13.15 4.89 7.78
C GLU A 58 12.78 3.41 7.68
N LEU A 59 11.93 3.04 6.71
CA LEU A 59 11.60 1.64 6.40
C LEU A 59 12.84 0.76 6.15
N PHE A 60 13.85 1.34 5.52
CA PHE A 60 15.07 0.63 5.10
C PHE A 60 16.21 0.77 6.12
N GLN A 61 15.96 1.36 7.31
CA GLN A 61 16.97 1.46 8.36
C GLN A 61 17.41 0.10 8.88
N GLU A 62 18.70 -0.01 9.15
CA GLU A 62 19.35 -1.14 9.82
C GLU A 62 19.41 -0.99 11.34
N GLU A 63 19.82 -2.08 12.02
CA GLU A 63 19.62 -2.28 13.45
C GLU A 63 20.33 -1.22 14.28
N GLY A 64 19.54 -0.43 15.01
CA GLY A 64 20.05 0.56 15.97
C GLY A 64 20.33 -0.07 17.32
N GLN A 65 21.36 0.41 18.02
CA GLN A 65 21.85 -0.15 19.29
C GLN A 65 20.85 -0.14 20.47
N VAL A 66 19.73 0.60 20.38
CA VAL A 66 18.87 0.93 21.55
C VAL A 66 17.62 0.04 21.68
N MET A 67 17.05 -0.43 20.57
CA MET A 67 15.89 -1.34 20.54
C MET A 67 16.05 -2.32 19.37
N PRO A 68 16.69 -3.48 19.58
CA PRO A 68 17.19 -4.36 18.51
C PRO A 68 16.10 -5.17 17.78
N THR A 69 14.95 -5.42 18.39
CA THR A 69 14.25 -6.69 18.14
C THR A 69 13.36 -6.77 16.90
N TYR A 70 13.21 -5.71 16.10
CA TYR A 70 12.22 -5.73 15.02
C TYR A 70 12.56 -4.65 13.96
N GLN A 71 13.06 -5.02 12.80
CA GLN A 71 13.33 -4.15 11.66
C GLN A 71 13.22 -4.96 10.37
N LEU A 72 13.00 -4.31 9.23
CA LEU A 72 12.87 -4.99 7.94
C LEU A 72 14.08 -5.88 7.62
N TYR A 73 15.29 -5.35 7.85
CA TYR A 73 16.54 -6.05 7.59
C TYR A 73 17.06 -6.88 8.79
N ASN A 74 16.28 -7.05 9.86
CA ASN A 74 16.68 -7.90 10.98
C ASN A 74 16.64 -9.39 10.57
N GLU A 75 17.65 -10.17 10.98
CA GLU A 75 17.75 -11.61 10.75
C GLU A 75 16.46 -12.36 11.14
N SER A 76 15.84 -12.02 12.28
CA SER A 76 14.58 -12.62 12.73
C SER A 76 13.42 -12.36 11.77
N SER A 77 13.34 -11.14 11.21
CA SER A 77 12.30 -10.74 10.29
C SER A 77 12.48 -11.42 8.93
N LEU A 78 13.71 -11.43 8.40
CA LEU A 78 14.06 -12.13 7.17
C LEU A 78 13.83 -13.64 7.27
N THR A 79 14.20 -14.24 8.41
CA THR A 79 13.95 -15.66 8.69
C THR A 79 12.46 -15.96 8.71
N THR A 80 11.65 -15.09 9.31
CA THR A 80 10.19 -15.27 9.32
C THR A 80 9.61 -15.14 7.91
N MET A 81 10.10 -14.19 7.10
CA MET A 81 9.68 -14.04 5.69
C MET A 81 10.00 -15.29 4.88
N GLU A 82 11.20 -15.85 5.07
CA GLU A 82 11.63 -17.11 4.45
C GLU A 82 10.69 -18.26 4.85
N GLN A 83 10.40 -18.42 6.14
CA GLN A 83 9.48 -19.45 6.64
C GLN A 83 8.07 -19.29 6.07
N VAL A 84 7.54 -18.06 5.97
CA VAL A 84 6.19 -17.83 5.42
C VAL A 84 6.18 -18.17 3.93
N ALA A 85 7.20 -17.73 3.19
CA ALA A 85 7.29 -18.00 1.77
C ALA A 85 7.38 -19.53 1.48
N GLU A 86 8.05 -20.32 2.33
CA GLU A 86 8.04 -21.78 2.23
C GLU A 86 6.64 -22.38 2.46
N LYS A 87 5.85 -21.80 3.38
CA LYS A 87 4.48 -22.25 3.64
C LYS A 87 3.57 -21.90 2.46
N VAL A 88 3.71 -20.70 1.88
CA VAL A 88 3.01 -20.31 0.65
C VAL A 88 3.36 -21.28 -0.48
N GLN A 89 4.64 -21.58 -0.70
CA GLN A 89 5.08 -22.56 -1.71
C GLN A 89 4.42 -23.94 -1.51
N LYS A 90 4.27 -24.41 -0.26
CA LYS A 90 3.57 -25.67 0.06
C LYS A 90 2.07 -25.64 -0.25
N VAL A 91 1.45 -24.46 -0.27
CA VAL A 91 0.06 -24.26 -0.72
C VAL A 91 -0.02 -24.27 -2.24
N LEU A 92 0.91 -23.58 -2.92
CA LEU A 92 0.96 -23.52 -4.39
C LEU A 92 1.22 -24.88 -5.05
N ARG A 93 1.92 -25.80 -4.37
CA ARG A 93 2.21 -27.16 -4.84
C ARG A 93 1.05 -28.16 -4.65
N VAL A 94 -0.05 -27.78 -4.01
CA VAL A 94 -1.17 -28.71 -3.77
C VAL A 94 -1.81 -29.07 -5.12
N PRO A 95 -1.94 -30.37 -5.46
CA PRO A 95 -2.48 -30.79 -6.74
C PRO A 95 -3.88 -30.23 -6.99
N GLU A 96 -4.13 -29.81 -8.23
CA GLU A 96 -5.45 -29.40 -8.67
C GLU A 96 -6.42 -30.60 -8.73
N ASP A 97 -7.70 -30.33 -8.47
CA ASP A 97 -8.78 -31.18 -8.97
C ASP A 97 -9.43 -30.46 -10.13
N LYS A 98 -9.50 -31.19 -11.24
CA LYS A 98 -10.01 -30.68 -12.51
C LYS A 98 -11.52 -30.45 -12.49
N SER A 99 -12.23 -30.94 -11.48
CA SER A 99 -13.68 -30.79 -11.32
C SER A 99 -14.11 -29.51 -10.60
N LEU A 100 -13.22 -28.87 -9.85
CA LEU A 100 -13.46 -27.60 -9.18
C LEU A 100 -12.79 -26.48 -9.97
N GLY A 101 -13.50 -25.37 -10.18
CA GLY A 101 -12.97 -24.16 -10.84
C GLY A 101 -11.78 -23.51 -10.10
N TRP A 102 -11.43 -24.01 -8.91
CA TRP A 102 -10.36 -23.55 -8.03
C TRP A 102 -9.57 -24.72 -7.45
N GLY A 103 -8.26 -24.55 -7.28
CA GLY A 103 -7.38 -25.56 -6.65
C GLY A 103 -7.72 -25.85 -5.18
N TRP A 104 -7.18 -26.96 -4.66
CA TRP A 104 -7.33 -27.38 -3.25
C TRP A 104 -6.45 -26.56 -2.29
N GLY A 105 -5.42 -25.88 -2.83
CA GLY A 105 -4.62 -24.87 -2.16
C GLY A 105 -5.18 -23.46 -2.35
N LEU A 106 -5.19 -22.64 -1.30
CA LEU A 106 -5.67 -21.26 -1.35
C LEU A 106 -4.78 -20.31 -0.55
N VAL A 107 -4.38 -19.18 -1.15
CA VAL A 107 -3.73 -18.06 -0.46
C VAL A 107 -4.76 -16.94 -0.29
N VAL A 108 -5.14 -16.65 0.95
CA VAL A 108 -6.08 -15.58 1.27
C VAL A 108 -5.29 -14.37 1.76
N LEU A 109 -5.42 -13.25 1.07
CA LEU A 109 -4.87 -11.97 1.51
C LEU A 109 -6.00 -11.14 2.12
N SER A 110 -5.79 -10.63 3.33
CA SER A 110 -6.85 -9.97 4.07
C SER A 110 -6.42 -8.65 4.73
N GLY A 111 -7.36 -7.70 4.81
CA GLY A 111 -7.19 -6.48 5.60
C GLY A 111 -8.41 -5.57 5.58
N GLY A 112 -8.41 -4.59 6.50
CA GLY A 112 -9.39 -3.51 6.55
C GLY A 112 -8.89 -2.22 5.88
N GLY A 113 -9.82 -1.43 5.36
CA GLY A 113 -9.52 -0.19 4.63
C GLY A 113 -8.48 -0.42 3.55
N THR A 114 -7.43 0.39 3.52
CA THR A 114 -6.35 0.26 2.52
C THR A 114 -5.51 -1.00 2.69
N SER A 115 -5.43 -1.61 3.88
CA SER A 115 -4.77 -2.92 3.99
C SER A 115 -5.55 -3.95 3.18
N GLY A 116 -6.88 -3.85 3.14
CA GLY A 116 -7.75 -4.62 2.26
C GLY A 116 -7.54 -4.27 0.79
N ARG A 117 -7.40 -2.98 0.46
CA ARG A 117 -7.07 -2.55 -0.92
C ARG A 117 -5.70 -3.03 -1.39
N MET A 118 -4.72 -3.08 -0.49
CA MET A 118 -3.40 -3.65 -0.79
C MET A 118 -3.51 -5.17 -1.00
N ALA A 119 -4.28 -5.87 -0.16
CA ALA A 119 -4.56 -7.28 -0.36
C ALA A 119 -5.24 -7.53 -1.72
N PHE A 120 -6.13 -6.62 -2.16
CA PHE A 120 -6.74 -6.68 -3.50
C PHE A 120 -5.68 -6.60 -4.58
N LEU A 121 -4.88 -5.53 -4.58
CA LEU A 121 -3.80 -5.33 -5.55
C LEU A 121 -2.85 -6.54 -5.61
N MET A 122 -2.43 -7.04 -4.46
CA MET A 122 -1.54 -8.19 -4.36
C MET A 122 -2.18 -9.47 -4.89
N SER A 123 -3.47 -9.70 -4.62
CA SER A 123 -4.19 -10.85 -5.17
C SER A 123 -4.26 -10.78 -6.71
N VAL A 124 -4.48 -9.59 -7.25
CA VAL A 124 -4.52 -9.33 -8.69
C VAL A 124 -3.16 -9.57 -9.33
N CYS A 125 -2.10 -8.92 -8.81
CA CYS A 125 -0.75 -9.03 -9.36
C CYS A 125 -0.21 -10.45 -9.26
N PHE A 126 -0.44 -11.14 -8.14
CA PHE A 126 0.02 -12.52 -7.99
C PHE A 126 -0.74 -13.50 -8.89
N ASN A 127 -2.05 -13.35 -9.05
CA ASN A 127 -2.80 -14.19 -9.98
C ASN A 127 -2.39 -13.94 -11.45
N GLN A 128 -2.03 -12.71 -11.82
CA GLN A 128 -1.43 -12.43 -13.12
C GLN A 128 -0.09 -13.12 -13.30
N LEU A 129 0.74 -13.12 -12.25
CA LEU A 129 2.02 -13.82 -12.23
C LEU A 129 1.85 -15.32 -12.47
N MET A 130 0.91 -15.95 -11.76
CA MET A 130 0.56 -17.37 -11.94
C MET A 130 0.06 -17.65 -13.36
N LYS A 131 -0.84 -16.80 -13.88
CA LYS A 131 -1.40 -16.95 -15.23
C LYS A 131 -0.33 -16.86 -16.31
N GLY A 132 0.64 -15.96 -16.16
CA GLY A 132 1.72 -15.79 -17.14
C GLY A 132 2.71 -16.97 -17.22
N VAL A 133 2.76 -17.82 -16.18
CA VAL A 133 3.48 -19.11 -16.23
C VAL A 133 2.56 -20.31 -16.55
N GLY A 134 1.31 -20.06 -16.90
CA GLY A 134 0.34 -21.11 -17.23
C GLY A 134 -0.24 -21.85 -16.01
N GLN A 135 -0.08 -21.33 -14.80
CA GLN A 135 -0.70 -21.86 -13.59
C GLN A 135 -2.09 -21.21 -13.36
N LYS A 136 -3.01 -21.93 -12.70
CA LYS A 136 -4.30 -21.36 -12.32
C LYS A 136 -4.17 -20.35 -11.17
N PRO A 137 -5.04 -19.32 -11.12
CA PRO A 137 -5.15 -18.43 -9.97
C PRO A 137 -5.46 -19.22 -8.69
N THR A 138 -4.67 -19.00 -7.64
CA THR A 138 -4.85 -19.61 -6.31
C THR A 138 -4.94 -18.58 -5.19
N SER A 139 -4.85 -17.29 -5.51
CA SER A 139 -4.97 -16.22 -4.52
C SER A 139 -6.35 -15.59 -4.55
N MET A 140 -6.92 -15.35 -3.38
CA MET A 140 -8.20 -14.68 -3.21
C MET A 140 -8.06 -13.52 -2.23
N LEU A 141 -8.78 -12.44 -2.50
CA LEU A 141 -8.94 -11.33 -1.58
C LEU A 141 -10.04 -11.62 -0.57
N GLU A 142 -9.82 -11.21 0.66
CA GLU A 142 -10.87 -10.96 1.62
C GLU A 142 -10.72 -9.56 2.25
N ALA A 143 -11.56 -8.61 1.85
CA ALA A 143 -11.56 -7.25 2.38
C ALA A 143 -12.82 -6.97 3.22
N THR A 144 -12.66 -6.25 4.34
CA THR A 144 -13.81 -5.79 5.14
C THR A 144 -14.71 -4.91 4.29
N GLY A 145 -16.01 -5.21 4.26
CA GLY A 145 -16.97 -4.46 3.43
C GLY A 145 -16.99 -4.85 1.94
N GLY A 146 -16.28 -5.91 1.57
CA GLY A 146 -16.30 -6.50 0.23
C GLY A 146 -15.67 -5.62 -0.85
N ASP A 147 -15.98 -5.92 -2.11
CA ASP A 147 -15.40 -5.24 -3.29
C ASP A 147 -15.67 -3.72 -3.28
N CYS A 148 -16.79 -3.29 -2.68
CA CYS A 148 -17.14 -1.88 -2.53
C CYS A 148 -16.12 -1.09 -1.72
N SER A 149 -15.39 -1.73 -0.79
CA SER A 149 -14.34 -1.08 0.01
C SER A 149 -13.07 -0.80 -0.78
N VAL A 150 -12.95 -1.32 -2.01
CA VAL A 150 -11.83 -1.00 -2.90
C VAL A 150 -11.93 0.43 -3.42
N VAL A 151 -13.15 0.88 -3.69
CA VAL A 151 -13.44 2.15 -4.37
C VAL A 151 -14.20 3.15 -3.49
N ALA A 152 -14.57 2.75 -2.27
CA ALA A 152 -15.24 3.63 -1.31
C ALA A 152 -14.75 3.40 0.13
N SER A 153 -14.80 4.46 0.95
CA SER A 153 -14.41 4.38 2.36
C SER A 153 -15.51 3.71 3.18
N ARG A 154 -15.18 2.59 3.83
CA ARG A 154 -16.09 1.79 4.68
C ARG A 154 -15.40 1.39 6.00
N GLU A 155 -14.68 2.32 6.62
CA GLU A 155 -13.81 2.09 7.78
C GLU A 155 -14.51 1.41 8.97
N GLY A 156 -15.80 1.68 9.19
CA GLY A 156 -16.59 1.05 10.26
C GLY A 156 -16.75 -0.46 10.14
N THR A 157 -16.53 -1.03 8.94
CA THR A 157 -16.61 -2.48 8.74
C THR A 157 -15.45 -3.23 9.40
N GLU A 158 -14.34 -2.55 9.77
CA GLU A 158 -13.21 -3.20 10.46
C GLU A 158 -13.55 -3.64 11.89
N ASP A 159 -14.59 -3.06 12.50
CA ASP A 159 -14.99 -3.34 13.87
C ASP A 159 -15.73 -4.67 14.05
N SER A 160 -16.14 -5.31 12.95
CA SER A 160 -16.75 -6.65 12.97
C SER A 160 -15.69 -7.74 12.87
N ALA A 161 -15.66 -8.65 13.84
CA ALA A 161 -14.76 -9.80 13.86
C ALA A 161 -15.27 -11.01 13.02
N LEU A 162 -16.55 -11.05 12.66
CA LEU A 162 -17.24 -12.30 12.27
C LEU A 162 -17.47 -12.49 10.75
N GLU A 163 -16.91 -11.64 9.90
CA GLU A 163 -17.26 -11.62 8.47
C GLU A 163 -16.17 -12.30 7.60
N GLY A 164 -16.57 -13.01 6.53
CA GLY A 164 -15.72 -13.35 5.38
C GLY A 164 -15.11 -14.77 5.36
N LEU A 165 -14.22 -15.09 6.30
CA LEU A 165 -13.24 -16.17 6.11
C LEU A 165 -13.84 -17.58 6.02
N ARG A 166 -14.95 -17.81 6.74
CA ARG A 166 -15.68 -19.09 6.72
C ARG A 166 -16.15 -19.50 5.32
N LYS A 167 -16.58 -18.54 4.51
CA LYS A 167 -17.06 -18.81 3.14
C LYS A 167 -15.90 -19.07 2.18
N VAL A 168 -14.80 -18.35 2.37
CA VAL A 168 -13.62 -18.39 1.50
C VAL A 168 -12.81 -19.68 1.71
N ALA A 169 -12.66 -20.11 2.97
CA ALA A 169 -11.91 -21.32 3.32
C ALA A 169 -12.71 -22.63 3.12
N ALA A 170 -14.03 -22.55 2.93
CA ALA A 170 -14.89 -23.73 2.82
C ALA A 170 -14.46 -24.66 1.66
N GLY A 171 -14.26 -25.94 1.98
CA GLY A 171 -13.91 -26.97 1.00
C GLY A 171 -12.44 -26.97 0.55
N LYS A 172 -11.57 -26.15 1.14
CA LYS A 172 -10.12 -26.16 0.86
C LYS A 172 -9.40 -27.19 1.75
N LYS A 173 -8.44 -27.92 1.17
CA LYS A 173 -7.59 -28.88 1.92
C LYS A 173 -6.43 -28.22 2.62
N ARG A 174 -5.98 -27.09 2.09
CA ARG A 174 -4.89 -26.29 2.68
C ARG A 174 -5.08 -24.85 2.29
N ALA A 175 -5.23 -23.99 3.29
CA ALA A 175 -5.28 -22.55 3.10
C ALA A 175 -4.19 -21.87 3.92
N ILE A 176 -3.72 -20.72 3.45
CA ILE A 176 -2.94 -19.78 4.24
C ILE A 176 -3.66 -18.44 4.22
N VAL A 177 -3.81 -17.82 5.39
CA VAL A 177 -4.48 -16.52 5.55
C VAL A 177 -3.44 -15.52 6.02
N ILE A 178 -3.13 -14.56 5.17
CA ILE A 178 -2.21 -13.47 5.46
C ILE A 178 -3.05 -12.23 5.82
N GLY A 179 -3.30 -12.06 7.13
CA GLY A 179 -4.06 -10.94 7.67
C GLY A 179 -3.17 -9.74 7.95
N THR A 180 -3.48 -8.62 7.32
CA THR A 180 -2.72 -7.37 7.43
C THR A 180 -3.44 -6.39 8.35
N SER A 181 -2.85 -6.14 9.52
CA SER A 181 -3.32 -5.14 10.49
C SER A 181 -2.14 -4.32 10.98
N VAL A 182 -1.88 -3.19 10.31
CA VAL A 182 -0.78 -2.26 10.61
C VAL A 182 -0.62 -1.98 12.11
N GLY A 183 -1.74 -1.69 12.78
CA GLY A 183 -1.78 -1.31 14.19
C GLY A 183 -1.98 -2.47 15.17
N LEU A 184 -2.13 -3.71 14.70
CA LEU A 184 -2.62 -4.84 15.52
C LEU A 184 -3.86 -4.47 16.36
N TRP A 185 -4.81 -3.78 15.71
CA TRP A 185 -5.94 -3.13 16.38
C TRP A 185 -7.31 -3.51 15.79
N ALA A 186 -7.34 -3.91 14.52
CA ALA A 186 -8.59 -4.16 13.80
C ALA A 186 -9.27 -5.43 14.32
N PRO A 187 -10.51 -5.34 14.86
CA PRO A 187 -11.29 -6.50 15.26
C PRO A 187 -11.45 -7.56 14.19
N PHE A 188 -11.65 -7.15 12.93
CA PHE A 188 -11.72 -8.05 11.78
C PHE A 188 -10.49 -8.96 11.67
N GLY A 189 -9.29 -8.39 11.75
CA GLY A 189 -8.06 -9.16 11.69
C GLY A 189 -7.94 -10.14 12.87
N ALA A 190 -8.37 -9.74 14.07
CA ALA A 190 -8.42 -10.64 15.22
C ALA A 190 -9.38 -11.81 15.00
N GLY A 191 -10.60 -11.57 14.50
CA GLY A 191 -11.56 -12.65 14.26
C GLY A 191 -11.13 -13.66 13.19
N GLN A 192 -10.35 -13.23 12.19
CA GLN A 192 -9.75 -14.16 11.23
C GLN A 192 -8.69 -15.06 11.85
N MET A 193 -7.83 -14.50 12.70
CA MET A 193 -6.83 -15.31 13.43
C MET A 193 -7.51 -16.29 14.39
N ASP A 194 -8.56 -15.83 15.08
CA ASP A 194 -9.40 -16.66 15.95
C ASP A 194 -10.03 -17.84 15.19
N TYR A 195 -10.60 -17.59 14.01
CA TYR A 195 -11.12 -18.66 13.15
C TYR A 195 -10.05 -19.69 12.78
N CYS A 196 -8.81 -19.26 12.50
CA CYS A 196 -7.73 -20.17 12.15
C CYS A 196 -7.32 -21.08 13.33
N LEU A 197 -7.50 -20.65 14.58
CA LEU A 197 -7.23 -21.50 15.75
C LEU A 197 -8.12 -22.75 15.77
N ASP A 198 -9.38 -22.61 15.37
CA ASP A 198 -10.36 -23.70 15.34
C ASP A 198 -10.27 -24.55 14.05
N ASN A 199 -9.46 -24.14 13.07
CA ASN A 199 -9.42 -24.73 11.73
C ASN A 199 -7.96 -25.02 11.32
N PRO A 200 -7.38 -26.16 11.74
CA PRO A 200 -5.94 -26.45 11.56
C PRO A 200 -5.49 -26.58 10.10
N ASP A 201 -6.42 -26.77 9.16
CA ASP A 201 -6.14 -26.78 7.71
C ASP A 201 -5.91 -25.37 7.14
N VAL A 202 -6.13 -24.33 7.95
CA VAL A 202 -5.95 -22.92 7.62
C VAL A 202 -4.80 -22.35 8.45
N LEU A 203 -3.67 -22.04 7.80
CA LEU A 203 -2.50 -21.48 8.46
C LEU A 203 -2.64 -19.95 8.60
N PRO A 204 -2.64 -19.38 9.82
CA PRO A 204 -2.65 -17.93 10.01
C PRO A 204 -1.25 -17.33 9.89
N VAL A 205 -1.17 -16.20 9.19
CA VAL A 205 0.00 -15.31 9.13
C VAL A 205 -0.50 -13.90 9.43
N LEU A 206 0.09 -13.26 10.44
CA LEU A 206 -0.23 -11.90 10.84
C LEU A 206 0.87 -10.95 10.39
N VAL A 207 0.50 -9.88 9.69
CA VAL A 207 1.39 -8.78 9.28
C VAL A 207 0.98 -7.51 10.02
N GLY A 208 1.88 -6.97 10.84
CA GLY A 208 1.64 -5.74 11.59
C GLY A 208 2.93 -5.08 12.07
N PHE A 209 2.85 -3.79 12.42
CA PHE A 209 4.01 -2.93 12.69
C PHE A 209 4.05 -2.37 14.11
N ASN A 210 3.44 -3.09 15.04
CA ASN A 210 3.61 -2.91 16.47
C ASN A 210 4.14 -4.22 17.05
N PRO A 211 4.90 -4.19 18.15
CA PRO A 211 5.13 -5.38 18.96
C PRO A 211 3.78 -5.95 19.40
N LEU A 212 3.70 -7.27 19.56
CA LEU A 212 2.48 -7.93 20.06
C LEU A 212 2.02 -7.33 21.39
N SER A 213 2.94 -6.98 22.28
CA SER A 213 2.64 -6.34 23.57
C SER A 213 1.91 -4.99 23.48
N MET A 214 1.90 -4.36 22.30
CA MET A 214 1.20 -3.10 22.01
C MET A 214 -0.09 -3.29 21.20
N ALA A 215 -0.51 -4.55 20.96
CA ALA A 215 -1.80 -4.83 20.35
C ALA A 215 -2.97 -4.35 21.22
N ARG A 216 -4.14 -4.17 20.61
CA ARG A 216 -5.33 -3.65 21.31
C ARG A 216 -5.72 -4.56 22.48
N ASN A 217 -5.64 -4.02 23.69
CA ASN A 217 -6.09 -4.66 24.93
C ASN A 217 -7.46 -4.11 25.39
N LYS A 218 -8.41 -3.99 24.46
CA LYS A 218 -9.81 -3.63 24.74
C LYS A 218 -10.71 -4.75 24.19
N PRO A 219 -11.79 -5.13 24.92
CA PRO A 219 -12.71 -6.15 24.46
C PRO A 219 -13.26 -5.89 23.06
N ILE A 220 -13.48 -6.96 22.31
CA ILE A 220 -14.08 -6.93 20.97
C ILE A 220 -15.45 -7.58 21.02
N SER A 221 -16.47 -6.89 20.50
CA SER A 221 -17.80 -7.47 20.39
C SER A 221 -17.78 -8.67 19.44
N GLY A 222 -18.31 -9.81 19.88
CA GLY A 222 -18.38 -11.03 19.08
C GLY A 222 -17.16 -11.96 19.16
N LEU A 223 -16.13 -11.60 19.93
CA LEU A 223 -15.02 -12.49 20.27
C LEU A 223 -15.01 -12.81 21.77
N TRP A 224 -14.35 -13.91 22.14
CA TRP A 224 -14.20 -14.33 23.53
C TRP A 224 -13.22 -13.43 24.33
N CYS A 225 -12.41 -12.60 23.64
CA CYS A 225 -11.41 -11.73 24.26
C CYS A 225 -11.06 -10.48 23.40
N ASN A 226 -9.86 -9.93 23.60
CA ASN A 226 -9.31 -8.76 22.90
C ASN A 226 -8.26 -9.17 21.85
N SER A 227 -7.83 -8.24 20.98
CA SER A 227 -6.84 -8.53 19.92
C SER A 227 -5.52 -9.08 20.47
N LEU A 228 -5.03 -8.52 21.59
CA LEU A 228 -3.77 -8.96 22.20
C LEU A 228 -3.82 -10.44 22.60
N GLU A 229 -4.91 -10.87 23.24
CA GLU A 229 -5.09 -12.26 23.66
C GLU A 229 -5.24 -13.20 22.46
N VAL A 230 -6.05 -12.85 21.46
CA VAL A 230 -6.17 -13.65 20.23
C VAL A 230 -4.82 -13.80 19.53
N PHE A 231 -4.08 -12.70 19.33
CA PHE A 231 -2.81 -12.75 18.63
C PHE A 231 -1.76 -13.53 19.43
N ASN A 232 -1.66 -13.33 20.75
CA ASN A 232 -0.76 -14.13 21.58
C ASN A 232 -1.11 -15.62 21.53
N HIS A 233 -2.40 -15.97 21.60
CA HIS A 233 -2.83 -17.36 21.51
C HIS A 233 -2.51 -17.95 20.12
N THR A 234 -2.73 -17.19 19.05
CA THR A 234 -2.39 -17.60 17.68
C THR A 234 -0.91 -17.91 17.53
N VAL A 235 -0.04 -17.03 18.05
CA VAL A 235 1.42 -17.17 17.97
C VAL A 235 1.95 -18.30 18.85
N ASN A 236 1.32 -18.56 20.00
CA ASN A 236 1.77 -19.60 20.92
C ASN A 236 1.22 -21.01 20.60
N THR A 237 0.02 -21.09 20.04
CA THR A 237 -0.71 -22.38 19.88
C THR A 237 -0.52 -23.00 18.51
N VAL A 238 -0.51 -22.19 17.46
CA VAL A 238 -0.23 -22.65 16.10
C VAL A 238 1.25 -22.39 15.86
N SER A 239 1.98 -23.22 15.10
CA SER A 239 3.27 -22.82 14.50
C SER A 239 3.05 -21.71 13.46
N SER A 240 2.27 -20.71 13.83
CA SER A 240 1.94 -19.54 13.06
C SER A 240 3.17 -18.68 13.00
N LEU A 241 3.35 -18.10 11.83
CA LEU A 241 4.44 -17.19 11.59
C LEU A 241 3.84 -15.81 11.78
N CYS A 242 4.08 -15.25 12.96
CA CYS A 242 3.86 -13.83 13.14
C CYS A 242 4.96 -13.14 12.35
N LEU A 243 4.62 -12.63 11.17
CA LEU A 243 5.45 -11.66 10.48
C LEU A 243 5.28 -10.31 11.21
N GLY A 244 5.65 -10.32 12.49
CA GLY A 244 5.75 -9.14 13.34
C GLY A 244 7.02 -8.41 12.97
N LEU A 245 7.03 -7.78 11.80
CA LEU A 245 8.02 -6.75 11.57
C LEU A 245 7.56 -5.53 12.36
N LEU A 246 8.30 -5.07 13.37
CA LEU A 246 8.42 -3.61 13.39
C LEU A 246 9.13 -3.33 12.06
N CYS A 247 8.39 -2.76 11.14
CA CYS A 247 8.96 -1.60 10.52
C CYS A 247 9.14 -0.60 11.65
N ARG A 248 10.40 -0.39 12.03
CA ARG A 248 10.80 0.94 12.46
C ARG A 248 10.26 1.87 11.38
N ARG A 249 9.17 2.53 11.72
CA ARG A 249 8.45 3.52 10.93
C ARG A 249 8.62 3.39 9.41
N SER A 250 7.61 2.84 8.76
CA SER A 250 7.26 3.17 7.39
C SER A 250 6.00 4.04 7.42
N VAL A 251 6.08 5.33 7.70
CA VAL A 251 5.84 6.40 6.73
C VAL A 251 4.57 6.38 5.91
N GLU A 252 3.45 6.48 6.60
CA GLU A 252 2.79 7.79 6.58
C GLU A 252 1.94 7.84 7.82
N ARG A 253 2.63 8.36 8.82
CA ARG A 253 2.10 9.03 9.97
C ARG A 253 3.25 9.84 10.52
N GLU A 254 2.83 10.90 11.17
CA GLU A 254 3.62 11.82 11.97
C GLU A 254 4.18 13.01 11.20
N GLY A 255 3.94 13.12 9.89
CA GLY A 255 3.62 14.43 9.32
C GLY A 255 2.35 15.01 9.93
N CYS A 256 1.39 14.13 10.19
CA CYS A 256 0.15 14.30 10.94
C CYS A 256 -0.11 13.02 11.75
N SER A 257 -0.57 13.11 12.98
CA SER A 257 -0.79 12.02 13.92
C SER A 257 -2.29 11.98 14.22
N GLY A 258 -2.83 10.77 14.14
CA GLY A 258 -4.24 10.56 13.84
C GLY A 258 -4.50 9.78 12.53
N GLU A 259 -3.52 9.62 11.61
CA GLU A 259 -3.59 8.76 10.38
C GLU A 259 -3.57 7.19 10.49
N LYS A 260 -2.48 6.42 10.52
CA LYS A 260 -2.30 4.94 10.74
C LYS A 260 -2.28 4.22 9.39
N VAL A 261 -2.28 4.97 8.29
CA VAL A 261 -2.96 4.53 7.09
C VAL A 261 -2.09 4.55 5.82
N LEU A 262 -1.09 5.41 5.54
CA LEU A 262 -0.50 5.39 4.18
C LEU A 262 0.79 4.53 4.01
N GLY A 263 2.00 4.85 4.47
CA GLY A 263 3.17 3.99 4.17
C GLY A 263 3.52 2.89 5.15
N LYS A 264 2.78 2.72 6.26
CA LYS A 264 2.87 1.43 6.99
C LYS A 264 2.27 0.34 6.10
N LYS A 265 1.36 0.75 5.23
CA LYS A 265 0.80 -0.07 4.17
C LYS A 265 1.71 -0.17 2.95
N SER A 266 2.55 0.84 2.68
CA SER A 266 3.69 0.70 1.74
C SER A 266 4.72 -0.32 2.22
N ALA A 267 4.96 -0.47 3.53
CA ALA A 267 5.78 -1.57 4.03
C ALA A 267 5.08 -2.91 3.97
N ALA A 268 3.78 -3.00 4.29
CA ALA A 268 3.02 -4.23 4.06
C ALA A 268 3.07 -4.62 2.57
N ASN A 269 3.06 -3.62 1.68
CA ASN A 269 3.23 -3.82 0.26
C ASN A 269 4.61 -4.42 -0.06
N ILE A 270 5.69 -3.74 0.32
CA ILE A 270 7.07 -4.21 0.09
C ILE A 270 7.28 -5.63 0.65
N LEU A 271 6.70 -5.93 1.81
CA LEU A 271 6.79 -7.25 2.42
C LEU A 271 6.09 -8.32 1.60
N LEU A 272 4.84 -8.08 1.19
CA LEU A 272 4.07 -9.03 0.39
C LEU A 272 4.62 -9.14 -1.04
N GLU A 273 5.04 -8.04 -1.65
CA GLU A 273 5.67 -7.96 -2.97
C GLU A 273 7.08 -8.56 -2.98
N ALA A 274 7.78 -8.65 -1.85
CA ALA A 274 9.02 -9.41 -1.74
C ALA A 274 8.75 -10.91 -1.49
N LEU A 275 7.80 -11.20 -0.61
CA LEU A 275 7.50 -12.55 -0.12
C LEU A 275 6.83 -13.42 -1.18
N LEU A 276 5.80 -12.90 -1.87
CA LEU A 276 5.01 -13.69 -2.81
C LEU A 276 5.82 -14.09 -4.06
N PRO A 277 6.57 -13.19 -4.72
CA PRO A 277 7.47 -13.59 -5.81
C PRO A 277 8.57 -14.56 -5.35
N ALA A 278 9.13 -14.37 -4.15
CA ALA A 278 10.09 -15.32 -3.59
C ALA A 278 9.48 -16.72 -3.37
N ALA A 279 8.23 -16.78 -2.90
CA ALA A 279 7.49 -18.04 -2.77
C ALA A 279 7.21 -18.70 -4.13
N HIS A 280 6.92 -17.92 -5.17
CA HIS A 280 6.69 -18.43 -6.51
C HIS A 280 7.99 -18.94 -7.18
N LYS A 281 9.09 -18.18 -7.09
CA LYS A 281 10.41 -18.53 -7.64
C LYS A 281 10.85 -19.95 -7.30
N THR A 282 10.49 -20.38 -6.11
CA THR A 282 10.94 -21.64 -5.54
C THR A 282 10.06 -22.82 -5.91
N VAL A 283 8.88 -22.59 -6.49
CA VAL A 283 8.09 -23.68 -7.08
C VAL A 283 8.94 -24.44 -8.11
N ASP A 284 9.78 -23.73 -8.88
CA ASP A 284 10.66 -24.23 -9.95
C ASP A 284 12.10 -24.59 -9.52
N HIS A 285 12.30 -25.21 -8.34
CA HIS A 285 13.51 -25.97 -7.92
C HIS A 285 14.57 -25.32 -6.99
N CYS A 286 14.38 -24.12 -6.43
CA CYS A 286 15.30 -23.57 -5.41
C CYS A 286 14.71 -23.57 -4.00
N SER A 287 15.52 -23.79 -2.97
CA SER A 287 15.16 -23.41 -1.59
C SER A 287 15.14 -21.89 -1.48
N ILE A 288 14.20 -21.35 -0.68
CA ILE A 288 14.21 -19.92 -0.38
C ILE A 288 15.47 -19.65 0.44
N ARG A 289 16.19 -18.59 0.11
CA ARG A 289 17.34 -18.13 0.90
C ARG A 289 17.14 -16.66 1.19
N THR A 290 17.51 -16.26 2.40
CA THR A 290 17.52 -14.86 2.85
C THR A 290 18.15 -13.89 1.84
N ILE A 291 19.19 -14.32 1.11
CA ILE A 291 19.84 -13.50 0.07
C ILE A 291 18.88 -13.07 -1.06
N CYS A 292 17.93 -13.92 -1.47
CA CYS A 292 16.96 -13.57 -2.50
C CYS A 292 15.95 -12.52 -2.02
N LEU A 293 15.60 -12.54 -0.73
CA LEU A 293 14.75 -11.52 -0.13
C LEU A 293 15.49 -10.18 -0.08
N LEU A 294 16.77 -10.19 0.34
CA LEU A 294 17.61 -8.99 0.37
C LEU A 294 17.76 -8.34 -1.00
N GLU A 295 18.00 -9.12 -2.05
CA GLU A 295 18.06 -8.61 -3.43
C GLU A 295 16.76 -7.88 -3.83
N ILE A 296 15.59 -8.45 -3.50
CA ILE A 296 14.30 -7.83 -3.81
C ILE A 296 14.08 -6.56 -2.96
N LEU A 297 14.41 -6.59 -1.67
CA LEU A 297 14.29 -5.42 -0.79
C LEU A 297 15.19 -4.26 -1.25
N GLN A 298 16.42 -4.54 -1.68
CA GLN A 298 17.31 -3.54 -2.27
C GLN A 298 16.70 -2.90 -3.53
N ILE A 299 16.00 -3.67 -4.37
CA ILE A 299 15.33 -3.13 -5.56
C ILE A 299 14.22 -2.13 -5.18
N PHE A 300 13.51 -2.37 -4.08
CA PHE A 300 12.53 -1.41 -3.54
C PHE A 300 13.19 -0.17 -2.94
N GLU A 301 14.37 -0.33 -2.36
CA GLU A 301 15.21 0.77 -1.88
C GLU A 301 15.70 1.67 -3.04
N TRP A 302 16.14 1.08 -4.16
CA TRP A 302 16.43 1.80 -5.40
C TRP A 302 15.20 2.54 -5.94
N ALA A 303 14.02 1.90 -5.87
CA ALA A 303 12.77 2.53 -6.30
C ALA A 303 12.44 3.75 -5.42
N SER A 304 12.63 3.65 -4.12
CA SER A 304 12.53 4.78 -3.18
C SER A 304 13.44 5.94 -3.60
N GLN A 305 14.74 5.65 -3.78
CA GLN A 305 15.75 6.65 -4.13
C GLN A 305 15.39 7.42 -5.40
N ALA A 306 15.08 6.69 -6.47
CA ALA A 306 14.84 7.34 -7.75
C ALA A 306 13.43 7.94 -7.86
N THR A 307 12.51 7.62 -6.93
CA THR A 307 11.25 8.37 -6.75
C THR A 307 11.53 9.75 -6.16
N TYR A 308 12.19 9.81 -5.00
CA TYR A 308 12.51 11.07 -4.34
C TYR A 308 13.64 11.86 -5.05
N GLY A 309 14.36 11.24 -5.99
CA GLY A 309 15.19 11.97 -6.96
C GLY A 309 14.39 12.96 -7.82
N GLN A 310 13.07 12.84 -7.90
CA GLN A 310 12.17 13.81 -8.56
C GLN A 310 11.50 14.78 -7.56
N SER A 311 12.03 14.94 -6.34
CA SER A 311 11.42 15.78 -5.28
C SER A 311 10.95 17.17 -5.73
N PRO A 312 11.70 17.96 -6.55
CA PRO A 312 11.22 19.27 -7.01
C PRO A 312 9.94 19.19 -7.85
N LYS A 313 9.78 18.13 -8.66
CA LYS A 313 8.57 17.92 -9.45
C LYS A 313 7.42 17.45 -8.58
N ILE A 314 7.68 16.58 -7.60
CA ILE A 314 6.67 16.16 -6.60
C ILE A 314 6.16 17.38 -5.82
N ALA A 315 7.05 18.30 -5.41
CA ALA A 315 6.67 19.54 -4.75
C ALA A 315 5.84 20.47 -5.65
N THR A 316 6.13 20.48 -6.95
CA THR A 316 5.33 21.25 -7.93
C THR A 316 3.93 20.65 -8.09
N LEU A 317 3.82 19.32 -8.22
CA LEU A 317 2.53 18.61 -8.25
C LEU A 317 1.72 18.87 -6.99
N MET A 318 2.36 18.81 -5.82
CA MET A 318 1.75 19.11 -4.53
C MET A 318 1.17 20.53 -4.48
N LYS A 319 1.93 21.54 -4.93
CA LYS A 319 1.44 22.92 -5.01
C LYS A 319 0.23 23.05 -5.93
N GLN A 320 0.23 22.37 -7.06
CA GLN A 320 -0.90 22.38 -8.00
C GLN A 320 -2.13 21.64 -7.47
N ALA A 321 -1.92 20.58 -6.68
CA ALA A 321 -3.02 19.91 -5.98
C ALA A 321 -3.57 20.78 -4.84
N SER A 322 -2.77 21.71 -4.29
CA SER A 322 -3.16 22.64 -3.23
C SER A 322 -3.64 24.00 -3.72
N THR A 323 -3.59 24.31 -5.02
CA THR A 323 -4.10 25.57 -5.59
C THR A 323 -5.63 25.55 -5.67
N ARG A 324 -6.26 25.48 -4.50
CA ARG A 324 -7.69 25.68 -4.31
C ARG A 324 -7.85 26.97 -3.53
N TYR A 325 -8.49 27.97 -4.11
CA TYR A 325 -8.80 29.17 -3.35
C TYR A 325 -9.88 28.84 -2.29
N PRO A 326 -9.82 29.42 -1.09
CA PRO A 326 -10.87 29.26 -0.09
C PRO A 326 -12.23 29.65 -0.68
N GLY A 327 -13.13 28.68 -0.83
CA GLY A 327 -14.46 28.85 -1.45
C GLY A 327 -14.60 28.30 -2.89
N GLU A 328 -13.52 27.89 -3.54
CA GLU A 328 -13.56 27.23 -4.86
C GLU A 328 -13.67 25.71 -4.73
N LYS A 329 -14.39 25.09 -5.69
CA LYS A 329 -14.71 23.65 -5.71
C LYS A 329 -13.82 22.85 -6.68
N GLY A 330 -12.56 23.24 -6.88
CA GLY A 330 -11.64 22.52 -7.77
C GLY A 330 -11.33 21.11 -7.24
N GLN A 331 -11.50 20.09 -8.07
CA GLN A 331 -11.23 18.68 -7.76
C GLN A 331 -9.88 18.23 -8.32
N VAL A 332 -9.33 17.17 -7.73
CA VAL A 332 -8.15 16.48 -8.25
C VAL A 332 -8.59 15.14 -8.82
N TYR A 333 -8.30 14.90 -10.09
CA TYR A 333 -8.62 13.67 -10.80
C TYR A 333 -7.33 12.87 -11.03
N LEU A 334 -7.25 11.66 -10.49
CA LEU A 334 -6.16 10.72 -10.71
C LEU A 334 -6.58 9.71 -11.78
N VAL A 335 -5.94 9.74 -12.94
CA VAL A 335 -6.29 8.91 -14.09
C VAL A 335 -5.14 7.95 -14.34
N GLY A 336 -5.26 6.71 -13.87
CA GLY A 336 -4.18 5.73 -13.91
C GLY A 336 -4.46 4.54 -14.83
N TRP A 337 -3.43 4.07 -15.52
CA TRP A 337 -3.50 2.88 -16.36
C TRP A 337 -3.21 1.61 -15.56
N GLN A 338 -3.94 0.55 -15.87
CA GLN A 338 -3.78 -0.78 -15.28
C GLN A 338 -3.76 -0.74 -13.74
N THR A 339 -2.75 -1.35 -13.11
CA THR A 339 -2.60 -1.38 -11.66
C THR A 339 -2.21 -0.03 -11.05
N LEU A 340 -1.65 0.91 -11.83
CA LEU A 340 -1.41 2.27 -11.36
C LEU A 340 -2.74 3.02 -11.14
N GLY A 341 -3.79 2.66 -11.88
CA GLY A 341 -5.16 3.10 -11.61
C GLY A 341 -5.70 2.60 -10.27
N ILE A 342 -5.39 1.35 -9.89
CA ILE A 342 -5.72 0.81 -8.56
C ILE A 342 -5.02 1.63 -7.48
N ILE A 343 -3.73 1.93 -7.64
CA ILE A 343 -2.98 2.78 -6.70
C ILE A 343 -3.61 4.17 -6.57
N GLY A 344 -4.03 4.79 -7.69
CA GLY A 344 -4.77 6.05 -7.67
C GLY A 344 -6.05 5.96 -6.82
N ILE A 345 -6.89 4.95 -7.06
CA ILE A 345 -8.12 4.71 -6.29
C ILE A 345 -7.82 4.56 -4.80
N MET A 346 -6.77 3.83 -4.44
CA MET A 346 -6.40 3.59 -3.05
C MET A 346 -6.17 4.88 -2.28
N ASP A 347 -5.42 5.81 -2.87
CA ASP A 347 -5.05 7.07 -2.23
C ASP A 347 -6.20 8.09 -2.28
N GLY A 348 -6.99 8.11 -3.37
CA GLY A 348 -8.17 8.97 -3.49
C GLY A 348 -9.23 8.66 -2.44
N VAL A 349 -9.52 7.38 -2.19
CA VAL A 349 -10.51 6.93 -1.18
C VAL A 349 -10.07 7.27 0.25
N GLU A 350 -8.76 7.27 0.53
CA GLU A 350 -8.24 7.58 1.86
C GLU A 350 -8.49 9.03 2.27
N CYS A 351 -8.43 9.96 1.33
CA CYS A 351 -8.62 11.39 1.58
C CYS A 351 -9.92 11.71 2.33
N MET A 352 -10.98 10.94 2.09
CA MET A 352 -12.32 11.19 2.64
C MET A 352 -12.34 11.19 4.17
N HIS A 353 -11.75 10.18 4.79
CA HIS A 353 -11.80 10.02 6.25
C HIS A 353 -10.66 10.75 6.96
N THR A 354 -9.52 10.87 6.28
CA THR A 354 -8.32 11.56 6.73
C THR A 354 -8.56 13.06 6.92
N PHE A 355 -8.96 13.78 5.86
CA PHE A 355 -8.99 15.24 5.89
C PHE A 355 -10.39 15.84 5.99
N GLY A 356 -11.38 15.05 6.43
CA GLY A 356 -12.74 15.53 6.69
C GLY A 356 -13.42 16.11 5.46
N ALA A 357 -13.01 15.68 4.27
CA ALA A 357 -13.43 16.30 3.03
C ALA A 357 -14.93 16.06 2.79
N ASN A 358 -15.73 17.09 3.07
CA ASN A 358 -17.15 17.12 2.74
C ASN A 358 -17.31 17.14 1.21
N GLY A 359 -17.39 15.95 0.62
CA GLY A 359 -17.34 15.72 -0.84
C GLY A 359 -15.93 15.34 -1.30
N THR A 360 -15.81 14.37 -2.22
CA THR A 360 -14.52 13.83 -2.71
C THR A 360 -13.70 14.91 -3.40
N PRO A 361 -12.63 15.44 -2.76
CA PRO A 361 -11.76 16.42 -3.38
C PRO A 361 -10.75 15.73 -4.31
N VAL A 362 -10.57 14.42 -4.15
CA VAL A 362 -9.73 13.57 -4.98
C VAL A 362 -10.60 12.43 -5.50
N GLN A 363 -10.73 12.31 -6.82
CA GLN A 363 -11.39 11.20 -7.49
C GLN A 363 -10.39 10.45 -8.33
N SER A 364 -10.60 9.17 -8.54
CA SER A 364 -9.59 8.31 -9.15
C SER A 364 -10.21 7.27 -10.07
N PHE A 365 -9.53 7.02 -11.17
CA PHE A 365 -10.04 6.23 -12.28
C PHE A 365 -8.97 5.25 -12.76
N LEU A 366 -9.47 4.10 -13.20
CA LEU A 366 -8.71 2.99 -13.72
C LEU A 366 -9.04 2.83 -15.20
N LEU A 367 -8.03 3.10 -16.02
CA LEU A 367 -8.04 2.90 -17.47
C LEU A 367 -7.33 1.60 -17.82
N GLU A 368 -7.79 0.92 -18.88
CA GLU A 368 -7.26 -0.38 -19.32
C GLU A 368 -7.00 -1.35 -18.15
N GLY A 369 -8.06 -1.96 -17.62
CA GLY A 369 -7.90 -2.93 -16.54
C GLY A 369 -9.18 -3.63 -16.13
N PHE A 370 -9.15 -4.24 -14.95
CA PHE A 370 -9.98 -5.37 -14.50
C PHE A 370 -11.49 -5.10 -14.31
N SER A 371 -12.17 -4.62 -15.35
CA SER A 371 -13.61 -4.45 -15.44
C SER A 371 -14.44 -5.66 -14.95
N PRO A 372 -14.04 -6.94 -15.17
CA PRO A 372 -14.83 -8.06 -14.65
C PRO A 372 -14.68 -8.36 -13.15
N LEU A 373 -13.83 -7.66 -12.39
CA LEU A 373 -13.64 -7.92 -10.95
C LEU A 373 -14.61 -7.15 -10.04
N PHE A 374 -15.38 -6.21 -10.57
CA PHE A 374 -16.29 -5.38 -9.77
C PHE A 374 -17.72 -5.45 -10.32
N LEU A 375 -18.68 -5.72 -9.44
CA LEU A 375 -20.09 -5.56 -9.77
C LEU A 375 -20.44 -4.06 -9.78
N PRO A 376 -21.16 -3.54 -10.79
CA PRO A 376 -21.59 -2.14 -10.81
C PRO A 376 -22.60 -1.88 -9.69
N GLN A 377 -22.34 -0.88 -8.83
CA GLN A 377 -23.17 -0.58 -7.63
C GLN A 377 -23.59 0.89 -7.49
N GLY A 378 -23.57 1.68 -8.57
CA GLY A 378 -24.09 3.05 -8.61
C GLY A 378 -23.02 4.14 -8.78
N PRO A 379 -23.42 5.43 -8.82
CA PRO A 379 -22.56 6.55 -9.26
C PRO A 379 -21.42 6.90 -8.29
N HIS A 380 -21.53 6.53 -7.00
CA HIS A 380 -20.43 6.66 -6.04
C HIS A 380 -19.31 5.62 -6.27
N PHE A 381 -19.50 4.70 -7.23
CA PHE A 381 -18.59 3.64 -7.60
C PHE A 381 -18.14 3.79 -9.07
N SER A 382 -18.18 5.01 -9.60
CA SER A 382 -17.67 5.33 -10.93
C SER A 382 -16.15 5.47 -10.88
N PHE A 383 -15.43 4.50 -11.43
CA PHE A 383 -13.97 4.46 -11.49
C PHE A 383 -13.44 3.92 -12.83
N SER A 384 -14.33 3.56 -13.75
CA SER A 384 -13.96 2.93 -15.02
C SER A 384 -13.58 3.94 -16.09
N GLN A 385 -13.01 3.43 -17.19
CA GLN A 385 -12.77 4.21 -18.39
C GLN A 385 -14.03 4.83 -19.00
N GLU A 386 -15.14 4.10 -18.97
CA GLU A 386 -16.42 4.63 -19.45
C GLU A 386 -16.83 5.83 -18.61
N ASP A 387 -16.71 5.73 -17.28
CA ASP A 387 -17.03 6.83 -16.36
C ASP A 387 -16.17 8.09 -16.64
N VAL A 388 -14.88 7.92 -16.94
CA VAL A 388 -13.99 9.03 -17.29
C VAL A 388 -14.53 9.77 -18.52
N LEU A 389 -14.87 9.01 -19.57
CA LEU A 389 -15.32 9.56 -20.84
C LEU A 389 -16.72 10.18 -20.77
N THR A 390 -17.65 9.54 -20.07
CA THR A 390 -19.07 9.94 -20.09
C THR A 390 -19.42 10.95 -19.01
N SER A 391 -18.75 10.91 -17.87
CA SER A 391 -19.16 11.64 -16.67
C SER A 391 -18.16 12.71 -16.27
N ILE A 392 -16.85 12.43 -16.34
CA ILE A 392 -15.82 13.30 -15.78
C ILE A 392 -15.30 14.32 -16.79
N LEU A 393 -14.79 13.88 -17.94
CA LEU A 393 -14.26 14.78 -18.97
C LEU A 393 -15.27 15.88 -19.37
N PRO A 394 -16.57 15.61 -19.49
CA PRO A 394 -17.56 16.66 -19.77
C PRO A 394 -17.75 17.65 -18.62
N SER A 395 -17.51 17.24 -17.36
CA SER A 395 -17.74 18.07 -16.17
C SER A 395 -16.51 18.84 -15.69
N LEU A 396 -15.34 18.60 -16.28
CA LEU A 396 -14.10 19.29 -15.92
C LEU A 396 -14.23 20.81 -16.11
N THR A 397 -13.68 21.54 -15.14
CA THR A 397 -13.61 22.99 -15.08
C THR A 397 -12.15 23.46 -15.03
N GLU A 398 -11.91 24.75 -15.27
CA GLU A 398 -10.55 25.32 -15.31
C GLU A 398 -9.81 25.25 -13.97
N THR A 399 -10.53 25.08 -12.86
CA THR A 399 -9.96 24.95 -11.50
C THR A 399 -9.63 23.51 -11.12
N ASP A 400 -10.01 22.54 -11.95
CA ASP A 400 -9.72 21.13 -11.72
C ASP A 400 -8.30 20.77 -12.14
N THR A 401 -7.67 19.89 -11.39
CA THR A 401 -6.33 19.34 -11.67
C THR A 401 -6.45 17.88 -12.08
N VAL A 402 -5.84 17.50 -13.21
CA VAL A 402 -5.85 16.12 -13.71
C VAL A 402 -4.42 15.58 -13.75
N LEU A 403 -4.17 14.47 -13.05
CA LEU A 403 -2.91 13.76 -13.04
C LEU A 403 -3.05 12.43 -13.79
N PHE A 404 -2.36 12.32 -14.93
CA PHE A 404 -2.27 11.08 -15.71
C PHE A 404 -1.12 10.21 -15.20
N ILE A 405 -1.36 8.92 -14.98
CA ILE A 405 -0.39 7.99 -14.40
C ILE A 405 -0.27 6.76 -15.30
N PHE A 406 0.89 6.61 -15.95
CA PHE A 406 1.08 5.56 -16.96
C PHE A 406 2.54 5.14 -17.07
N THR A 407 2.78 4.06 -17.79
CA THR A 407 4.08 3.54 -18.21
C THR A 407 4.29 3.78 -19.70
N LEU A 408 5.53 3.81 -20.17
CA LEU A 408 5.81 3.91 -21.61
C LEU A 408 5.45 2.65 -22.41
N ASP A 409 5.01 1.58 -21.73
CA ASP A 409 4.53 0.33 -22.33
C ASP A 409 2.99 0.29 -22.48
N ASP A 410 2.28 1.30 -21.96
CA ASP A 410 0.82 1.42 -22.08
C ASP A 410 0.38 1.91 -23.48
N GLY A 411 -0.93 1.94 -23.72
CA GLY A 411 -1.55 2.50 -24.93
C GLY A 411 -1.31 4.00 -25.11
N LEU A 412 -0.10 4.42 -25.49
CA LEU A 412 0.30 5.84 -25.55
C LEU A 412 -0.55 6.71 -26.49
N THR A 413 -1.19 6.10 -27.50
CA THR A 413 -2.12 6.82 -28.40
C THR A 413 -3.42 7.18 -27.67
N GLU A 414 -3.91 6.29 -26.81
CA GLU A 414 -5.07 6.53 -25.96
C GLU A 414 -4.75 7.58 -24.89
N VAL A 415 -3.59 7.45 -24.23
CA VAL A 415 -3.09 8.45 -23.28
C VAL A 415 -3.08 9.83 -23.93
N GLN A 416 -2.50 9.95 -25.14
CA GLN A 416 -2.46 11.22 -25.86
C GLN A 416 -3.86 11.78 -26.13
N THR A 417 -4.79 10.92 -26.59
CA THR A 417 -6.16 11.34 -26.92
C THR A 417 -6.88 11.90 -25.69
N LEU A 418 -6.79 11.23 -24.54
CA LEU A 418 -7.45 11.68 -23.31
C LEU A 418 -6.83 12.97 -22.75
N VAL A 419 -5.52 13.12 -22.89
CA VAL A 419 -4.80 14.33 -22.46
C VAL A 419 -5.21 15.53 -23.32
N GLU A 420 -5.32 15.33 -24.64
CA GLU A 420 -5.79 16.37 -25.56
C GLU A 420 -7.23 16.79 -25.24
N GLN A 421 -8.12 15.84 -24.94
CA GLN A 421 -9.50 16.14 -24.52
C GLN A 421 -9.56 16.88 -23.17
N GLY A 422 -8.77 16.45 -22.18
CA GLY A 422 -8.71 17.14 -20.88
C GLY A 422 -8.22 18.59 -21.03
N LYS A 423 -7.28 18.83 -21.94
CA LYS A 423 -6.72 20.17 -22.21
C LYS A 423 -7.72 21.17 -22.74
N GLU A 424 -8.77 20.70 -23.40
CA GLU A 424 -9.87 21.57 -23.83
C GLU A 424 -10.66 22.12 -22.64
N LYS A 425 -10.51 21.52 -21.45
CA LYS A 425 -11.28 21.85 -20.24
C LYS A 425 -10.47 22.51 -19.14
N THR A 426 -9.22 22.08 -18.96
CA THR A 426 -8.34 22.63 -17.91
C THR A 426 -6.88 22.70 -18.38
N SER A 427 -6.18 23.74 -17.96
CA SER A 427 -4.73 23.87 -18.14
C SER A 427 -3.92 23.09 -17.09
N ASN A 428 -4.55 22.66 -16.00
CA ASN A 428 -3.88 22.04 -14.85
C ASN A 428 -3.70 20.54 -15.04
N ILE A 429 -3.04 20.18 -16.14
CA ILE A 429 -2.79 18.78 -16.51
C ILE A 429 -1.34 18.42 -16.25
N GLN A 430 -1.14 17.30 -15.58
CA GLN A 430 0.15 16.77 -15.17
C GLN A 430 0.27 15.29 -15.53
N ALA A 431 1.50 14.80 -15.59
CA ALA A 431 1.78 13.39 -15.78
C ALA A 431 2.83 12.84 -14.83
N LEU A 432 2.58 11.64 -14.33
CA LEU A 432 3.54 10.74 -13.74
C LEU A 432 3.77 9.58 -14.73
N ALA A 433 4.91 9.60 -15.40
CA ALA A 433 5.27 8.63 -16.43
C ALA A 433 6.41 7.73 -15.94
N HIS A 434 6.18 6.42 -15.93
CA HIS A 434 7.22 5.43 -15.63
C HIS A 434 7.86 4.91 -16.91
N SER A 435 9.16 4.71 -16.87
CA SER A 435 9.94 4.25 -18.01
C SER A 435 11.07 3.34 -17.56
N THR A 436 11.51 2.50 -18.49
CA THR A 436 12.73 1.72 -18.36
C THR A 436 13.86 2.37 -19.16
N VAL A 437 15.11 2.23 -18.71
CA VAL A 437 16.29 2.73 -19.42
C VAL A 437 16.26 2.25 -20.87
N GLY A 438 16.44 3.21 -21.79
CA GLY A 438 16.35 2.98 -23.24
C GLY A 438 15.01 3.42 -23.85
N GLN A 439 13.96 3.56 -23.05
CA GLN A 439 12.72 4.17 -23.49
C GLN A 439 12.78 5.69 -23.38
N SER A 440 12.04 6.38 -24.24
CA SER A 440 11.90 7.83 -24.17
C SER A 440 10.47 8.24 -24.46
N LEU A 441 9.98 9.25 -23.75
CA LEU A 441 8.63 9.73 -23.96
C LEU A 441 8.47 10.28 -25.40
N PRO A 442 7.46 9.83 -26.15
CA PRO A 442 7.20 10.32 -27.51
C PRO A 442 7.01 11.83 -27.56
N ILE A 443 7.49 12.46 -28.64
CA ILE A 443 7.32 13.91 -28.87
C ILE A 443 5.84 14.36 -28.79
N PRO A 444 4.87 13.61 -29.34
CA PRO A 444 3.45 13.98 -29.23
C PRO A 444 2.96 14.11 -27.79
N LEU A 445 3.48 13.32 -26.85
CA LEU A 445 3.14 13.39 -25.42
C LEU A 445 3.94 14.45 -24.66
N LYS A 446 5.12 14.86 -25.15
CA LYS A 446 5.89 15.95 -24.52
C LYS A 446 5.22 17.32 -24.65
N LYS A 447 4.55 17.57 -25.78
CA LYS A 447 3.88 18.86 -26.04
C LYS A 447 2.70 19.15 -25.09
N PRO A 448 1.80 18.19 -24.81
CA PRO A 448 0.68 18.48 -23.96
C PRO A 448 1.09 18.69 -22.50
N PHE A 449 2.05 17.96 -21.94
CA PHE A 449 2.34 18.14 -20.53
C PHE A 449 3.31 19.31 -20.28
N PRO A 450 2.88 20.38 -19.56
CA PRO A 450 3.76 21.48 -19.21
C PRO A 450 4.88 21.07 -18.25
N SER A 451 4.62 20.03 -17.42
CA SER A 451 5.60 19.39 -16.56
C SER A 451 5.30 17.89 -16.48
N ILE A 452 6.34 17.06 -16.60
CA ILE A 452 6.24 15.60 -16.51
C ILE A 452 7.19 15.09 -15.44
N SER A 453 6.63 14.43 -14.45
CA SER A 453 7.36 13.59 -13.50
C SER A 453 7.68 12.26 -14.19
N SER A 454 8.75 12.27 -14.98
CA SER A 454 9.26 11.05 -15.62
C SER A 454 10.23 10.36 -14.66
N ILE A 455 9.93 9.10 -14.31
CA ILE A 455 10.77 8.27 -13.46
C ILE A 455 11.31 7.12 -14.32
N THR A 456 12.64 7.05 -14.44
CA THR A 456 13.31 6.02 -15.25
C THR A 456 13.98 4.98 -14.35
N ARG A 457 13.80 3.70 -14.68
CA ARG A 457 14.35 2.55 -13.93
C ARG A 457 15.32 1.74 -14.78
N PRO A 458 16.39 1.18 -14.19
CA PRO A 458 17.25 0.23 -14.88
C PRO A 458 16.47 -1.04 -15.23
N LEU A 459 16.86 -1.71 -16.31
CA LEU A 459 16.36 -3.05 -16.64
C LEU A 459 16.77 -4.03 -15.53
N LEU A 460 15.79 -4.81 -15.07
CA LEU A 460 16.01 -5.89 -14.12
C LEU A 460 16.31 -7.20 -14.85
N PHE A 461 17.51 -7.74 -14.67
CA PHE A 461 17.95 -9.01 -15.28
C PHE A 461 17.65 -10.23 -14.39
N PHE A 462 16.58 -10.17 -13.61
CA PHE A 462 16.03 -11.37 -12.98
C PHE A 462 15.34 -12.22 -14.07
N LYS A 463 15.09 -13.50 -13.78
CA LYS A 463 14.31 -14.37 -14.69
C LYS A 463 12.86 -13.85 -14.80
N TYR A 464 11.88 -14.72 -15.07
CA TYR A 464 10.47 -14.36 -15.22
C TYR A 464 9.92 -13.35 -14.17
N GLU A 465 10.35 -13.42 -12.92
CA GLU A 465 9.99 -12.47 -11.85
C GLU A 465 10.41 -11.01 -12.12
N GLY A 466 11.44 -10.76 -12.93
CA GLY A 466 11.99 -9.43 -13.17
C GLY A 466 10.96 -8.45 -13.70
N ASN A 467 10.07 -8.90 -14.58
CA ASN A 467 8.97 -8.08 -15.12
C ASN A 467 7.94 -7.72 -14.03
N PHE A 468 7.68 -8.62 -13.09
CA PHE A 468 6.74 -8.37 -11.99
C PHE A 468 7.36 -7.46 -10.93
N ILE A 469 8.62 -7.70 -10.57
CA ILE A 469 9.36 -6.82 -9.67
C ILE A 469 9.45 -5.41 -10.26
N GLN A 470 9.69 -5.29 -11.58
CA GLN A 470 9.68 -4.01 -12.29
C GLN A 470 8.33 -3.28 -12.15
N LYS A 471 7.22 -4.02 -12.29
CA LYS A 471 5.87 -3.49 -12.10
C LYS A 471 5.62 -3.04 -10.66
N PHE A 472 6.03 -3.84 -9.66
CA PHE A 472 5.93 -3.46 -8.25
C PHE A 472 6.74 -2.19 -7.92
N GLN A 473 7.89 -1.98 -8.56
CA GLN A 473 8.62 -0.72 -8.41
C GLN A 473 7.83 0.50 -8.93
N TYR A 474 7.06 0.35 -10.01
CA TYR A 474 6.20 1.42 -10.53
C TYR A 474 5.01 1.68 -9.59
N GLU A 475 4.41 0.62 -9.05
CA GLU A 475 3.30 0.69 -8.09
C GLU A 475 3.74 1.39 -6.80
N LEU A 476 4.84 0.96 -6.19
CA LEU A 476 5.42 1.58 -4.99
C LEU A 476 5.81 3.04 -5.24
N SER A 477 6.44 3.34 -6.37
CA SER A 477 6.84 4.70 -6.73
C SER A 477 5.64 5.62 -6.89
N THR A 478 4.61 5.15 -7.60
CA THR A 478 3.35 5.86 -7.78
C THR A 478 2.70 6.16 -6.44
N LYS A 479 2.58 5.15 -5.59
CA LYS A 479 2.01 5.29 -4.25
C LYS A 479 2.72 6.37 -3.45
N ARG A 480 4.05 6.36 -3.43
CA ARG A 480 4.84 7.37 -2.68
C ARG A 480 4.66 8.78 -3.23
N VAL A 481 4.62 8.95 -4.55
CA VAL A 481 4.36 10.25 -5.18
C VAL A 481 2.96 10.76 -4.82
N LEU A 482 1.94 9.93 -4.99
CA LEU A 482 0.55 10.29 -4.73
C LEU A 482 0.29 10.59 -3.26
N ASN A 483 0.73 9.71 -2.37
CA ASN A 483 0.60 9.93 -0.94
C ASN A 483 1.29 11.24 -0.50
N THR A 484 2.55 11.47 -0.93
CA THR A 484 3.29 12.70 -0.63
C THR A 484 2.55 13.92 -1.17
N MET A 485 2.11 13.87 -2.43
CA MET A 485 1.39 14.97 -3.09
C MET A 485 0.09 15.31 -2.37
N ILE A 486 -0.72 14.30 -2.04
CA ILE A 486 -2.04 14.46 -1.42
C ILE A 486 -1.89 14.96 0.01
N ILE A 487 -1.06 14.31 0.82
CA ILE A 487 -0.84 14.72 2.22
C ILE A 487 -0.30 16.14 2.24
N GLY A 488 0.73 16.41 1.44
CA GLY A 488 1.31 17.73 1.36
C GLY A 488 0.34 18.80 0.86
N ALA A 489 -0.56 18.47 -0.06
CA ALA A 489 -1.58 19.41 -0.49
C ALA A 489 -2.51 19.81 0.67
N HIS A 490 -2.94 18.86 1.50
CA HIS A 490 -3.79 19.14 2.67
C HIS A 490 -3.02 19.80 3.82
N VAL A 491 -1.71 19.55 3.95
CA VAL A 491 -0.80 20.31 4.82
C VAL A 491 -0.79 21.78 4.42
N LEU A 492 -0.58 22.07 3.13
CA LEU A 492 -0.55 23.44 2.60
C LEU A 492 -1.90 24.15 2.72
N LEU A 493 -3.01 23.41 2.79
CA LEU A 493 -4.35 23.93 3.05
C LEU A 493 -4.65 24.14 4.54
N GLY A 494 -3.70 23.83 5.44
CA GLY A 494 -3.85 24.04 6.88
C GLY A 494 -4.80 23.06 7.57
N GLN A 495 -5.02 21.86 7.01
CA GLN A 495 -5.95 20.85 7.56
C GLN A 495 -5.31 19.98 8.66
N ILE A 496 -4.15 20.42 9.15
CA ILE A 496 -3.32 19.71 10.10
C ILE A 496 -2.83 20.69 11.18
N LEU A 497 -2.52 20.19 12.36
CA LEU A 497 -1.95 20.96 13.45
C LEU A 497 -0.66 20.30 13.93
N GLN A 498 0.47 20.99 13.91
CA GLN A 498 1.81 20.42 14.12
C GLN A 498 2.05 19.25 13.18
N ASN A 499 1.89 18.07 13.78
CA ASN A 499 1.76 16.83 13.11
C ASN A 499 0.64 16.01 13.70
N HIS A 500 -0.57 16.56 13.70
CA HIS A 500 -1.82 15.95 14.12
C HIS A 500 -2.90 16.29 13.09
N MET A 501 -3.83 15.37 12.82
CA MET A 501 -4.99 15.70 12.00
C MET A 501 -6.03 16.43 12.81
N LEU A 502 -6.55 17.51 12.23
CA LEU A 502 -7.59 18.32 12.85
C LEU A 502 -9.00 17.84 12.46
N ASP A 503 -9.21 17.53 11.18
CA ASP A 503 -10.52 17.23 10.59
C ASP A 503 -10.76 15.72 10.35
N LEU A 504 -10.33 14.87 11.28
CA LEU A 504 -10.50 13.42 11.16
C LEU A 504 -11.97 12.99 11.31
N LEU A 505 -12.50 12.18 10.38
CA LEU A 505 -13.84 11.60 10.50
C LEU A 505 -13.82 10.33 11.37
N ILE A 506 -14.54 10.35 12.49
CA ILE A 506 -14.63 9.22 13.42
C ILE A 506 -15.63 8.19 12.88
N HIS A 507 -15.12 7.17 12.19
CA HIS A 507 -15.94 6.12 11.56
C HIS A 507 -15.73 4.70 12.10
N ASN A 508 -14.77 4.48 12.99
CA ASN A 508 -14.57 3.20 13.67
C ASN A 508 -13.95 3.38 15.07
N SER A 509 -13.90 2.31 15.83
CA SER A 509 -13.42 2.31 17.23
C SER A 509 -11.92 2.61 17.39
N LYS A 510 -11.16 2.62 16.29
CA LYS A 510 -9.74 2.98 16.26
C LYS A 510 -9.54 4.50 16.09
N LEU A 511 -10.50 5.19 15.48
CA LEU A 511 -10.50 6.63 15.23
C LEU A 511 -11.19 7.42 16.37
N LEU A 512 -11.92 6.73 17.25
CA LEU A 512 -12.42 7.24 18.53
C LEU A 512 -11.32 7.21 19.60
#